data_AF-A0AAD6C9K0-F1
#
_entry.id   AF-A0AAD6C9K0-F1
#
_cell.length_a   1.000
_cell.length_b   1.000
_cell.length_c   1.000
_cell.angle_alpha   90.00
_cell.angle_beta   90.00
_cell.angle_gamma   90.00
#
_symmetry.space_group_name_H-M   'P 1'
#
loop_
_entity.id
_entity.type
_entity.pdbx_description
1 polymer ?
#
loop_
_entity_poly.entity_id
_entity_poly.type
_entity_poly.pdbx_seq_one_letter_code
_entity_poly.pdbx_strand_id
1 'polypeptide(L)'
;MSTRMAKFAIDNNILLVLFGIYGLRQLQQKQQAGFRSISYLGLIGVGVCSAGYHMTLKYHTQMSDELPMHLLTTPLLYRILTFKASPERTRLVGIVLSALFTIVMVVHMVMDEFLLHAASFGLAVYMIATRTSKIISQQVPNPYLRKKLRNISFFGIFCFGLGYFVWLIDDWACGFLIKTRHAVGLPLAFLTELHGWWHVLTAIGGYVAVVLVDLVTMGEVHEDPTEQLAWPIPPAARFIESLTGSAKQK
;
A
#
# COMPACT_ATOMS: atom_id res chain seq x y z
N MET A 1 9.92 -18.09 18.52
CA MET A 1 10.39 -16.88 17.80
C MET A 1 11.25 -16.06 18.76
N SER A 2 12.49 -15.72 18.41
CA SER A 2 13.35 -14.88 19.29
C SER A 2 12.75 -13.47 19.42
N THR A 3 12.84 -12.85 20.60
CA THR A 3 12.37 -11.47 20.88
C THR A 3 12.90 -10.43 19.88
N ARG A 4 14.07 -10.67 19.26
CA ARG A 4 14.65 -9.78 18.23
C ARG A 4 13.99 -9.91 16.86
N MET A 5 13.38 -11.06 16.55
CA MET A 5 12.66 -11.27 15.28
C MET A 5 11.26 -10.67 15.34
N ALA A 6 10.58 -10.80 16.48
CA ALA A 6 9.33 -10.08 16.72
C ALA A 6 9.54 -8.56 16.62
N LYS A 7 10.68 -8.08 17.13
CA LYS A 7 11.07 -6.67 17.01
C LYS A 7 11.30 -6.24 15.56
N PHE A 8 11.92 -7.06 14.71
CA PHE A 8 12.13 -6.69 13.30
C PHE A 8 10.81 -6.59 12.52
N ALA A 9 9.86 -7.52 12.74
CA ALA A 9 8.50 -7.40 12.17
C ALA A 9 7.78 -6.12 12.66
N ILE A 10 7.91 -5.77 13.95
CA ILE A 10 7.36 -4.53 14.52
C ILE A 10 8.04 -3.29 13.91
N ASP A 11 9.37 -3.32 13.80
CA ASP A 11 10.17 -2.20 13.28
C ASP A 11 9.81 -1.92 11.81
N ASN A 12 9.45 -2.93 11.01
CA ASN A 12 9.05 -2.73 9.61
C ASN A 12 7.67 -2.06 9.46
N ASN A 13 6.78 -2.25 10.43
CA ASN A 13 5.46 -1.60 10.44
C ASN A 13 5.53 -0.09 10.67
N ILE A 14 6.64 0.42 11.22
CA ILE A 14 6.86 1.85 11.39
C ILE A 14 6.90 2.58 10.05
N LEU A 15 7.27 1.91 8.96
CA LEU A 15 7.36 2.52 7.64
C LEU A 15 6.01 3.06 7.15
N LEU A 16 4.92 2.30 7.37
CA LEU A 16 3.56 2.75 7.06
C LEU A 16 3.18 4.01 7.84
N VAL A 17 3.54 4.04 9.13
CA VAL A 17 3.30 5.21 10.00
C VAL A 17 4.09 6.42 9.52
N LEU A 18 5.38 6.25 9.20
CA LEU A 18 6.25 7.31 8.70
C LEU A 18 5.75 7.85 7.35
N PHE A 19 5.34 6.97 6.43
CA PHE A 19 4.75 7.37 5.15
C PHE A 19 3.46 8.16 5.32
N GLY A 20 2.57 7.71 6.20
CA GLY A 20 1.33 8.42 6.51
C GLY A 20 1.58 9.80 7.12
N ILE A 21 2.49 9.91 8.11
CA ILE A 21 2.85 11.20 8.72
C ILE A 21 3.47 12.15 7.69
N TYR A 22 4.39 11.64 6.86
CA TYR A 22 5.03 12.43 5.82
C TYR A 22 4.01 13.00 4.82
N GLY A 23 3.07 12.16 4.36
CA GLY A 23 2.01 12.60 3.46
C GLY A 23 1.05 13.60 4.09
N LEU A 24 0.66 13.41 5.37
CA LEU A 24 -0.17 14.37 6.10
C LEU A 24 0.50 15.74 6.22
N ARG A 25 1.79 15.77 6.55
CA ARG A 25 2.56 17.03 6.64
C ARG A 25 2.58 17.78 5.31
N GLN A 26 2.75 17.05 4.20
CA GLN A 26 2.69 17.66 2.87
C GLN A 26 1.30 18.21 2.53
N LEU A 27 0.22 17.47 2.86
CA LEU A 27 -1.15 17.96 2.66
C LEU A 27 -1.44 19.23 3.47
N GLN A 28 -0.96 19.28 4.71
CA GLN A 28 -1.11 20.46 5.57
C GLN A 28 -0.35 21.66 5.00
N GLN A 29 0.89 21.47 4.55
CA GLN A 29 1.68 22.54 3.93
C GLN A 29 1.01 23.08 2.65
N LYS A 30 0.34 22.22 1.88
CA LYS A 30 -0.40 22.59 0.67
C LYS A 30 -1.82 23.11 0.95
N GLN A 31 -2.24 23.22 2.22
CA GLN A 31 -3.61 23.57 2.64
C GLN A 31 -4.70 22.70 2.00
N GLN A 32 -4.39 21.43 1.75
CA GLN A 32 -5.27 20.44 1.14
C GLN A 32 -5.72 19.36 2.12
N ALA A 33 -5.52 19.61 3.42
CA ALA A 33 -5.95 18.75 4.52
C ALA A 33 -7.47 18.78 4.64
N GLY A 34 -8.15 17.87 3.95
CA GLY A 34 -9.58 17.62 4.07
C GLY A 34 -9.85 16.11 4.07
N PHE A 35 -10.85 15.65 3.33
CA PHE A 35 -11.13 14.22 3.14
C PHE A 35 -9.92 13.41 2.62
N ARG A 36 -8.93 14.07 2.00
CA ARG A 36 -7.69 13.44 1.53
C ARG A 36 -6.83 12.89 2.66
N SER A 37 -6.89 13.49 3.84
CA SER A 37 -6.16 13.04 5.03
C SER A 37 -6.56 11.61 5.45
N ILE A 38 -7.77 11.17 5.12
CA ILE A 38 -8.29 9.83 5.46
C ILE A 38 -7.37 8.73 4.93
N SER A 39 -6.87 8.86 3.70
CA SER A 39 -5.99 7.83 3.11
C SER A 39 -4.64 7.75 3.82
N TYR A 40 -4.09 8.87 4.28
CA TYR A 40 -2.82 8.87 5.02
C TYR A 40 -3.00 8.43 6.48
N LEU A 41 -4.14 8.76 7.10
CA LEU A 41 -4.53 8.24 8.42
C LEU A 41 -4.78 6.74 8.36
N GLY A 42 -5.37 6.23 7.29
CA GLY A 42 -5.54 4.79 7.06
C GLY A 42 -4.19 4.06 7.00
N LEU A 43 -3.21 4.67 6.33
CA LEU A 43 -1.81 4.18 6.28
C LEU A 43 -1.20 4.06 7.68
N ILE A 44 -1.39 5.09 8.52
CA ILE A 44 -0.96 5.07 9.93
C ILE A 44 -1.72 3.98 10.70
N GLY A 45 -3.02 3.87 10.49
CA GLY A 45 -3.87 2.87 11.14
C GLY A 45 -3.39 1.45 10.88
N VAL A 46 -3.11 1.11 9.61
CA VAL A 46 -2.54 -0.21 9.25
C VAL A 46 -1.22 -0.44 9.98
N GLY A 47 -0.28 0.51 9.95
CA GLY A 47 1.01 0.34 10.61
C GLY A 47 0.92 0.17 12.14
N VAL A 48 0.08 0.97 12.81
CA VAL A 48 -0.10 0.90 14.27
C VAL A 48 -0.76 -0.42 14.68
N CYS A 49 -1.82 -0.82 13.99
CA CYS A 49 -2.54 -2.03 14.32
C CYS A 49 -1.76 -3.30 13.99
N SER A 50 -1.03 -3.31 12.86
CA SER A 50 -0.14 -4.42 12.51
C SER A 50 0.99 -4.59 13.51
N ALA A 51 1.60 -3.49 13.97
CA ALA A 51 2.56 -3.54 15.06
C ALA A 51 1.93 -4.14 16.34
N GLY A 52 0.71 -3.74 16.68
CA GLY A 52 -0.04 -4.27 17.82
C GLY A 52 -0.31 -5.79 17.71
N TYR A 53 -0.67 -6.28 16.53
CA TYR A 53 -0.79 -7.71 16.26
C TYR A 53 0.55 -8.43 16.43
N HIS A 54 1.62 -7.95 15.80
CA HIS A 54 2.92 -8.61 15.88
C HIS A 54 3.56 -8.58 17.29
N MET A 55 3.12 -7.67 18.17
CA MET A 55 3.49 -7.67 19.59
C MET A 55 2.76 -8.73 20.42
N THR A 56 1.56 -9.15 20.01
CA THR A 56 0.65 -9.93 20.87
C THR A 56 0.30 -11.29 20.30
N LEU A 57 0.24 -11.43 18.97
CA LEU A 57 -0.15 -12.62 18.21
C LEU A 57 -1.50 -13.19 18.66
N LYS A 58 -2.44 -12.32 19.03
CA LYS A 58 -3.79 -12.70 19.47
C LYS A 58 -4.81 -12.47 18.36
N TYR A 59 -5.89 -13.25 18.38
CA TYR A 59 -7.01 -13.14 17.45
C TYR A 59 -7.57 -11.69 17.36
N HIS A 60 -7.95 -11.09 18.49
CA HIS A 60 -8.54 -9.74 18.48
C HIS A 60 -7.61 -8.67 17.89
N THR A 61 -6.30 -8.85 18.08
CA THR A 61 -5.30 -7.94 17.50
C THR A 61 -5.05 -8.25 16.02
N GLN A 62 -5.25 -9.48 15.55
CA GLN A 62 -5.25 -9.82 14.12
C GLN A 62 -6.41 -9.13 13.40
N MET A 63 -7.62 -9.22 13.96
CA MET A 63 -8.78 -8.49 13.43
C MET A 63 -8.54 -6.97 13.40
N SER A 64 -7.80 -6.48 14.40
CA SER A 64 -7.39 -5.08 14.46
C SER A 64 -6.35 -4.72 13.41
N ASP A 65 -5.51 -5.64 12.93
CA ASP A 65 -4.55 -5.46 11.84
C ASP A 65 -5.24 -5.47 10.45
N GLU A 66 -6.14 -6.44 10.25
CA GLU A 66 -6.81 -6.68 8.98
C GLU A 66 -7.91 -5.64 8.66
N LEU A 67 -8.60 -5.10 9.68
CA LEU A 67 -9.66 -4.10 9.50
C LEU A 67 -9.15 -2.74 8.92
N PRO A 68 -8.07 -2.13 9.44
CA PRO A 68 -7.47 -0.91 8.88
C PRO A 68 -7.11 -1.02 7.40
N MET A 69 -6.74 -2.21 6.91
CA MET A 69 -6.44 -2.42 5.49
C MET A 69 -7.67 -2.13 4.61
N HIS A 70 -8.86 -2.51 5.08
CA HIS A 70 -10.13 -2.20 4.41
C HIS A 70 -10.58 -0.75 4.64
N LEU A 71 -10.35 -0.20 5.83
CA LEU A 71 -10.60 1.22 6.13
C LEU A 71 -9.68 2.17 5.34
N LEU A 72 -8.52 1.70 4.87
CA LEU A 72 -7.65 2.41 3.94
C LEU A 72 -8.11 2.25 2.49
N THR A 73 -8.33 1.02 2.04
CA THR A 73 -8.60 0.72 0.63
C THR A 73 -10.00 1.15 0.20
N THR A 74 -11.02 1.03 1.05
CA THR A 74 -12.40 1.39 0.69
C THR A 74 -12.54 2.89 0.35
N PRO A 75 -12.02 3.84 1.15
CA PRO A 75 -12.02 5.25 0.77
C PRO A 75 -11.19 5.56 -0.49
N LEU A 76 -10.05 4.89 -0.69
CA LEU A 76 -9.24 5.05 -1.91
C LEU A 76 -10.02 4.58 -3.15
N LEU A 77 -10.69 3.43 -3.04
CA LEU A 77 -11.49 2.87 -4.11
C LEU A 77 -12.71 3.74 -4.40
N TYR A 78 -13.35 4.30 -3.36
CA TYR A 78 -14.39 5.30 -3.52
C TYR A 78 -13.89 6.50 -4.32
N ARG A 79 -12.75 7.10 -3.94
CA ARG A 79 -12.17 8.26 -4.64
C ARG A 79 -11.87 7.96 -6.10
N ILE A 80 -11.26 6.81 -6.40
CA ILE A 80 -10.85 6.47 -7.77
C ILE A 80 -12.04 6.14 -8.68
N LEU A 81 -13.11 5.53 -8.12
CA LEU A 81 -14.30 5.15 -8.89
C LEU A 81 -15.29 6.31 -9.09
N THR A 82 -15.24 7.32 -8.22
CA THR A 82 -16.13 8.51 -8.27
C THR A 82 -15.47 9.73 -8.90
N PHE A 83 -14.18 9.66 -9.25
CA PHE A 83 -13.49 10.75 -9.93
C PHE A 83 -14.17 11.10 -11.27
N LYS A 84 -14.64 12.36 -11.38
CA LYS A 84 -15.43 12.90 -12.51
C LYS A 84 -16.71 12.11 -12.83
N ALA A 85 -17.29 11.40 -11.84
CA ALA A 85 -18.55 10.70 -11.99
C ALA A 85 -19.76 11.63 -11.74
N SER A 86 -20.93 11.26 -12.24
CA SER A 86 -22.18 11.98 -11.94
C SER A 86 -22.55 11.86 -10.45
N PRO A 87 -23.35 12.77 -9.89
CA PRO A 87 -23.80 12.69 -8.49
C PRO A 87 -24.51 11.37 -8.16
N GLU A 88 -25.32 10.85 -9.09
CA GLU A 88 -26.06 9.59 -8.91
C GLU A 88 -25.09 8.41 -8.82
N ARG A 89 -24.10 8.36 -9.72
CA ARG A 89 -23.07 7.32 -9.71
C ARG A 89 -22.20 7.41 -8.46
N THR A 90 -21.82 8.61 -8.04
CA THR A 90 -21.05 8.82 -6.81
C THR A 90 -21.79 8.30 -5.59
N ARG A 91 -23.08 8.62 -5.47
CA ARG A 91 -23.95 8.11 -4.40
C ARG A 91 -24.08 6.58 -4.44
N LEU A 92 -24.32 6.01 -5.62
CA LEU A 92 -24.45 4.57 -5.80
C LEU A 92 -23.17 3.83 -5.39
N VAL A 93 -22.01 4.29 -5.86
CA VAL A 93 -20.70 3.70 -5.51
C VAL A 93 -20.47 3.78 -4.00
N GLY A 94 -20.80 4.92 -3.36
CA GLY A 94 -20.70 5.07 -1.91
C GLY A 94 -21.55 4.06 -1.13
N ILE A 95 -22.82 3.88 -1.53
CA ILE A 95 -23.73 2.90 -0.91
C ILE A 95 -23.19 1.47 -1.11
N VAL A 96 -22.82 1.11 -2.34
CA VAL A 96 -22.34 -0.25 -2.68
C VAL A 96 -21.06 -0.57 -1.92
N LEU A 97 -20.08 0.33 -1.91
CA LEU A 97 -18.82 0.11 -1.20
C LEU A 97 -19.02 0.04 0.32
N SER A 98 -19.92 0.85 0.89
CA SER A 98 -20.21 0.81 2.33
C SER A 98 -20.89 -0.50 2.73
N ALA A 99 -21.85 -0.97 1.93
CA ALA A 99 -22.50 -2.25 2.13
C ALA A 99 -21.50 -3.42 2.01
N LEU A 100 -20.69 -3.43 0.96
CA LEU A 100 -19.66 -4.47 0.75
C LEU A 100 -18.64 -4.49 1.88
N PHE A 101 -18.11 -3.33 2.28
CA PHE A 101 -17.20 -3.21 3.42
C PHE A 101 -17.82 -3.80 4.69
N THR A 102 -19.07 -3.43 4.99
CA THR A 102 -19.76 -3.88 6.20
C THR A 102 -19.98 -5.40 6.18
N ILE A 103 -20.49 -5.94 5.07
CA ILE A 103 -20.76 -7.38 4.93
C ILE A 103 -19.45 -8.17 5.03
N VAL A 104 -18.43 -7.79 4.26
CA VAL A 104 -17.12 -8.48 4.27
C VAL A 104 -16.53 -8.46 5.67
N MET A 105 -16.53 -7.31 6.35
CA MET A 105 -15.88 -7.20 7.65
C MET A 105 -16.63 -7.91 8.77
N VAL A 106 -17.97 -7.81 8.79
CA VAL A 106 -18.78 -8.55 9.77
C VAL A 106 -18.64 -10.05 9.56
N VAL A 107 -18.77 -10.55 8.33
CA VAL A 107 -18.64 -11.99 8.05
C VAL A 107 -17.24 -12.48 8.42
N HIS A 108 -16.19 -11.77 8.00
CA HIS A 108 -14.82 -12.13 8.32
C HIS A 108 -14.57 -12.19 9.84
N MET A 109 -15.02 -11.19 10.60
CA MET A 109 -14.81 -11.14 12.06
C MET A 109 -15.65 -12.13 12.86
N VAL A 110 -16.84 -12.49 12.38
CA VAL A 110 -17.74 -13.43 13.06
C VAL A 110 -17.38 -14.88 12.72
N MET A 111 -17.02 -15.15 11.47
CA MET A 111 -16.78 -16.49 10.96
C MET A 111 -15.31 -16.90 10.99
N ASP A 112 -14.38 -16.00 11.32
CA ASP A 112 -12.93 -16.22 11.26
C ASP A 112 -12.46 -16.64 9.84
N GLU A 113 -13.09 -16.05 8.82
CA GLU A 113 -12.90 -16.42 7.42
C GLU A 113 -11.80 -15.58 6.76
N PHE A 114 -10.55 -16.04 6.85
CA PHE A 114 -9.38 -15.35 6.27
C PHE A 114 -9.48 -15.16 4.74
N LEU A 115 -10.00 -16.14 4.02
CA LEU A 115 -10.04 -16.11 2.56
C LEU A 115 -10.91 -14.95 2.02
N LEU A 116 -12.00 -14.64 2.71
CA LEU A 116 -12.89 -13.54 2.35
C LEU A 116 -12.16 -12.18 2.46
N HIS A 117 -11.42 -11.97 3.54
CA HIS A 117 -10.57 -10.80 3.71
C HIS A 117 -9.52 -10.72 2.59
N ALA A 118 -8.75 -11.78 2.38
CA ALA A 118 -7.64 -11.78 1.43
C ALA A 118 -8.12 -11.52 -0.01
N ALA A 119 -9.20 -12.19 -0.44
CA ALA A 119 -9.76 -12.04 -1.78
C ALA A 119 -10.35 -10.63 -2.01
N SER A 120 -11.10 -10.11 -1.05
CA SER A 120 -11.72 -8.78 -1.16
C SER A 120 -10.67 -7.66 -1.14
N PHE A 121 -9.66 -7.77 -0.27
CA PHE A 121 -8.54 -6.84 -0.22
C PHE A 121 -7.71 -6.87 -1.52
N GLY A 122 -7.36 -8.08 -1.99
CA GLY A 122 -6.63 -8.25 -3.26
C GLY A 122 -7.38 -7.66 -4.46
N LEU A 123 -8.70 -7.86 -4.53
CA LEU A 123 -9.54 -7.26 -5.56
C LEU A 123 -9.54 -5.72 -5.48
N ALA A 124 -9.66 -5.15 -4.28
CA ALA A 124 -9.62 -3.70 -4.09
C ALA A 124 -8.27 -3.11 -4.55
N VAL A 125 -7.15 -3.73 -4.17
CA VAL A 125 -5.80 -3.33 -4.60
C VAL A 125 -5.66 -3.42 -6.12
N TYR A 126 -6.11 -4.51 -6.74
CA TYR A 126 -6.10 -4.67 -8.19
C TYR A 126 -6.91 -3.57 -8.90
N MET A 127 -8.11 -3.26 -8.39
CA MET A 127 -8.93 -2.17 -8.94
C MET A 127 -8.26 -0.81 -8.77
N ILE A 128 -7.68 -0.51 -7.61
CA ILE A 128 -6.95 0.74 -7.38
C ILE A 128 -5.78 0.85 -8.35
N ALA A 129 -4.95 -0.18 -8.50
CA ALA A 129 -3.79 -0.19 -9.39
C ALA A 129 -4.16 0.06 -10.86
N THR A 130 -5.13 -0.70 -11.37
CA THR A 130 -5.56 -0.61 -12.78
C THR A 130 -6.26 0.71 -13.08
N ARG A 131 -7.14 1.19 -12.19
CA ARG A 131 -7.84 2.47 -12.36
C ARG A 131 -6.91 3.66 -12.26
N THR A 132 -5.97 3.65 -11.31
CA THR A 132 -4.96 4.71 -11.16
C THR A 132 -4.11 4.81 -12.42
N SER A 133 -3.61 3.68 -12.94
CA SER A 133 -2.84 3.64 -14.18
C SER A 133 -3.61 4.21 -15.39
N LYS A 134 -4.92 3.91 -15.47
CA LYS A 134 -5.80 4.47 -16.51
C LYS A 134 -5.96 5.98 -16.36
N ILE A 135 -6.20 6.48 -15.14
CA ILE A 135 -6.42 7.91 -14.88
C ILE A 135 -5.14 8.72 -15.08
N ILE A 136 -3.96 8.19 -14.73
CA ILE A 136 -2.65 8.81 -15.07
C ILE A 136 -2.59 9.12 -16.57
N SER A 137 -3.05 8.18 -17.41
CA SER A 137 -3.03 8.38 -18.87
C SER A 137 -3.99 9.47 -19.35
N GLN A 138 -5.00 9.82 -18.54
CA GLN A 138 -6.03 10.80 -18.85
C GLN A 138 -5.72 12.19 -18.25
N GLN A 139 -5.14 12.26 -17.05
CA GLN A 139 -4.95 13.51 -16.30
C GLN A 139 -3.55 14.12 -16.44
N VAL A 140 -2.62 13.47 -17.15
CA VAL A 140 -1.24 13.96 -17.30
C VAL A 140 -0.99 14.30 -18.77
N PRO A 141 -1.15 15.57 -19.20
CA PRO A 141 -0.99 15.95 -20.61
C PRO A 141 0.42 15.72 -21.14
N ASN A 142 1.44 16.06 -20.34
CA ASN A 142 2.84 15.92 -20.72
C ASN A 142 3.23 14.43 -20.87
N PRO A 143 3.63 13.97 -22.07
CA PRO A 143 3.99 12.56 -22.30
C PRO A 143 5.17 12.07 -21.46
N TYR A 144 6.16 12.94 -21.19
CA TYR A 144 7.32 12.61 -20.36
C TYR A 144 6.88 12.34 -18.92
N LEU A 145 6.15 13.29 -18.32
CA LEU A 145 5.63 13.16 -16.96
C LEU A 145 4.68 11.96 -16.83
N ARG A 146 3.83 11.72 -17.83
CA ARG A 146 2.92 10.57 -17.88
C ARG A 146 3.69 9.25 -17.82
N LYS A 147 4.77 9.12 -18.61
CA LYS A 147 5.63 7.93 -18.60
C LYS A 147 6.29 7.75 -17.22
N LYS A 148 6.82 8.83 -16.65
CA LYS A 148 7.44 8.82 -15.31
C LYS A 148 6.46 8.36 -14.23
N LEU A 149 5.27 8.93 -14.17
CA LEU A 149 4.24 8.54 -13.20
C LEU A 149 3.74 7.11 -13.41
N ARG A 150 3.67 6.62 -14.66
CA ARG A 150 3.41 5.21 -14.95
C ARG A 150 4.51 4.28 -14.44
N ASN A 151 5.78 4.68 -14.57
CA ASN A 151 6.90 3.90 -14.05
C ASN A 151 6.87 3.85 -12.52
N ILE A 152 6.55 4.97 -11.85
CA ILE A 152 6.35 4.99 -10.40
C ILE A 152 5.17 4.10 -9.99
N SER A 153 4.05 4.17 -10.73
CA SER A 153 2.90 3.28 -10.50
C SER A 153 3.27 1.80 -10.65
N PHE A 154 4.02 1.45 -11.70
CA PHE A 154 4.50 0.10 -11.93
C PHE A 154 5.46 -0.36 -10.83
N PHE A 155 6.37 0.51 -10.37
CA PHE A 155 7.24 0.22 -9.24
C PHE A 155 6.44 -0.10 -7.97
N GLY A 156 5.42 0.71 -7.64
CA GLY A 156 4.54 0.44 -6.50
C GLY A 156 3.79 -0.89 -6.62
N ILE A 157 3.24 -1.19 -7.82
CA ILE A 157 2.58 -2.47 -8.11
C ILE A 157 3.56 -3.64 -7.97
N PHE A 158 4.77 -3.49 -8.49
CA PHE A 158 5.83 -4.49 -8.39
C PHE A 158 6.23 -4.74 -6.93
N CYS A 159 6.44 -3.69 -6.13
CA CYS A 159 6.72 -3.83 -4.71
C CYS A 159 5.58 -4.58 -3.99
N PHE A 160 4.34 -4.19 -4.22
CA PHE A 160 3.19 -4.85 -3.58
C PHE A 160 3.08 -6.33 -3.99
N GLY A 161 3.20 -6.63 -5.27
CA GLY A 161 3.12 -8.00 -5.80
C GLY A 161 4.29 -8.88 -5.35
N LEU A 162 5.51 -8.35 -5.35
CA LEU A 162 6.68 -9.04 -4.80
C LEU A 162 6.53 -9.29 -3.31
N GLY A 163 6.01 -8.30 -2.57
CA GLY A 163 5.64 -8.46 -1.17
C GLY A 163 4.73 -9.67 -1.01
N TYR A 164 3.62 -9.71 -1.74
CA TYR A 164 2.63 -10.78 -1.62
C TYR A 164 3.23 -12.14 -1.94
N PHE A 165 4.09 -12.19 -2.95
CA PHE A 165 4.82 -13.39 -3.31
C PHE A 165 5.75 -13.87 -2.19
N VAL A 166 6.53 -12.99 -1.54
CA VAL A 166 7.41 -13.40 -0.44
C VAL A 166 6.62 -13.79 0.81
N TRP A 167 5.45 -13.18 1.04
CA TRP A 167 4.52 -13.59 2.11
C TRP A 167 4.00 -15.03 1.89
N LEU A 168 3.61 -15.38 0.66
CA LEU A 168 3.20 -16.75 0.31
C LEU A 168 4.34 -17.76 0.54
N ILE A 169 5.58 -17.38 0.22
CA ILE A 169 6.75 -18.23 0.50
C ILE A 169 6.96 -18.37 2.01
N ASP A 170 6.80 -17.31 2.80
CA ASP A 170 6.95 -17.38 4.26
C ASP A 170 5.95 -18.37 4.87
N ASP A 171 4.70 -18.31 4.44
CA ASP A 171 3.63 -19.22 4.87
C ASP A 171 3.96 -20.69 4.52
N TRP A 172 4.29 -20.94 3.24
CA TRP A 172 4.54 -22.30 2.76
C TRP A 172 5.85 -22.92 3.28
N ALA A 173 6.92 -22.12 3.37
CA ALA A 173 8.26 -22.58 3.76
C ALA A 173 8.62 -22.25 5.23
N CYS A 174 7.64 -21.92 6.07
CA CYS A 174 7.84 -21.42 7.44
C CYS A 174 8.81 -22.28 8.26
N GLY A 175 8.62 -23.61 8.27
CA GLY A 175 9.49 -24.52 9.01
C GLY A 175 10.95 -24.51 8.53
N PHE A 176 11.18 -24.39 7.23
CA PHE A 176 12.52 -24.31 6.64
C PHE A 176 13.17 -22.96 6.95
N LEU A 177 12.43 -21.86 6.84
CA LEU A 177 12.91 -20.51 7.13
C LEU A 177 13.28 -20.35 8.60
N ILE A 178 12.49 -20.92 9.52
CA ILE A 178 12.80 -20.94 10.95
C ILE A 178 14.14 -21.68 11.20
N LYS A 179 14.30 -22.90 10.66
CA LYS A 179 15.53 -23.67 10.81
C LYS A 179 16.74 -22.91 10.25
N THR A 180 16.57 -22.30 9.08
CA THR A 180 17.62 -21.49 8.43
C THR A 180 18.01 -20.30 9.32
N ARG A 181 17.03 -19.55 9.85
CA ARG A 181 17.27 -18.43 10.78
C ARG A 181 18.07 -18.86 12.02
N HIS A 182 17.76 -20.03 12.57
CA HIS A 182 18.51 -20.58 13.71
C HIS A 182 19.93 -21.01 13.33
N ALA A 183 20.15 -21.49 12.11
CA ALA A 183 21.46 -21.90 11.63
C ALA A 183 22.38 -20.73 11.27
N VAL A 184 21.87 -19.70 10.57
CA VAL A 184 22.70 -18.56 10.12
C VAL A 184 22.95 -17.51 11.20
N GLY A 185 22.03 -17.37 12.17
CA GLY A 185 22.13 -16.35 13.21
C GLY A 185 22.02 -14.91 12.70
N LEU A 186 22.16 -13.95 13.61
CA LEU A 186 22.09 -12.52 13.30
C LEU A 186 23.44 -12.00 12.76
N PRO A 187 23.45 -11.06 11.80
CA PRO A 187 22.30 -10.36 11.21
C PRO A 187 21.68 -11.06 9.98
N LEU A 188 22.31 -12.10 9.43
CA LEU A 188 21.87 -12.74 8.17
C LEU A 188 20.45 -13.33 8.26
N ALA A 189 20.02 -13.73 9.46
CA ALA A 189 18.67 -14.24 9.68
C ALA A 189 17.55 -13.24 9.29
N PHE A 190 17.82 -11.93 9.23
CA PHE A 190 16.87 -10.93 8.72
C PHE A 190 16.58 -11.07 7.22
N LEU A 191 17.52 -11.59 6.43
CA LEU A 191 17.29 -11.83 4.99
C LEU A 191 16.24 -12.93 4.75
N THR A 192 16.16 -13.88 5.69
CA THR A 192 15.22 -15.01 5.66
C THR A 192 13.95 -14.74 6.47
N GLU A 193 13.74 -13.50 6.93
CA GLU A 193 12.50 -13.06 7.59
C GLU A 193 11.59 -12.44 6.53
N LEU A 194 10.99 -13.30 5.71
CA LEU A 194 10.24 -12.88 4.52
C LEU A 194 8.96 -12.13 4.90
N HIS A 195 8.36 -12.43 6.06
CA HIS A 195 7.23 -11.69 6.59
C HIS A 195 7.52 -10.21 6.88
N GLY A 196 8.72 -9.85 7.36
CA GLY A 196 9.10 -8.44 7.50
C GLY A 196 9.38 -7.77 6.17
N TRP A 197 9.94 -8.49 5.19
CA TRP A 197 10.06 -7.98 3.82
C TRP A 197 8.70 -7.71 3.18
N TRP A 198 7.69 -8.53 3.46
CA TRP A 198 6.31 -8.26 3.08
C TRP A 198 5.84 -6.89 3.60
N HIS A 199 6.05 -6.59 4.88
CA HIS A 199 5.70 -5.29 5.47
C HIS A 199 6.42 -4.12 4.81
N VAL A 200 7.72 -4.25 4.55
CA VAL A 200 8.50 -3.20 3.87
C VAL A 200 7.96 -2.95 2.45
N LEU A 201 7.79 -4.01 1.67
CA LEU A 201 7.40 -3.94 0.28
C LEU A 201 5.96 -3.43 0.09
N THR A 202 5.03 -3.89 0.94
CA THR A 202 3.65 -3.40 0.93
C THR A 202 3.51 -1.99 1.47
N ALA A 203 4.34 -1.58 2.44
CA ALA A 203 4.39 -0.18 2.89
C ALA A 203 4.76 0.76 1.72
N ILE A 204 5.78 0.41 0.95
CA ILE A 204 6.20 1.17 -0.24
C ILE A 204 5.07 1.18 -1.28
N GLY A 205 4.51 0.01 -1.62
CA GLY A 205 3.43 -0.10 -2.60
C GLY A 205 2.17 0.65 -2.19
N GLY A 206 1.76 0.55 -0.92
CA GLY A 206 0.61 1.22 -0.34
C GLY A 206 0.78 2.75 -0.31
N TYR A 207 1.96 3.24 0.06
CA TYR A 207 2.28 4.67 -0.03
C TYR A 207 2.21 5.20 -1.46
N VAL A 208 2.81 4.48 -2.43
CA VAL A 208 2.72 4.84 -3.85
C VAL A 208 1.27 4.88 -4.32
N ALA A 209 0.45 3.90 -3.94
CA ALA A 209 -0.96 3.87 -4.28
C ALA A 209 -1.71 5.08 -3.71
N VAL A 210 -1.53 5.39 -2.43
CA VAL A 210 -2.16 6.56 -1.78
C VAL A 210 -1.78 7.85 -2.49
N VAL A 211 -0.48 8.09 -2.70
CA VAL A 211 -0.02 9.36 -3.27
C VAL A 211 -0.43 9.50 -4.74
N LEU A 212 -0.38 8.43 -5.53
CA LEU A 212 -0.80 8.51 -6.93
C LEU A 212 -2.31 8.72 -7.05
N VAL A 213 -3.12 8.01 -6.26
CA VAL A 213 -4.57 8.27 -6.20
C VAL A 213 -4.83 9.70 -5.78
N ASP A 214 -4.12 10.19 -4.77
CA ASP A 214 -4.26 11.56 -4.30
C ASP A 214 -3.95 12.57 -5.40
N LEU A 215 -2.79 12.44 -6.05
CA LEU A 215 -2.33 13.28 -7.14
C LEU A 215 -3.31 13.31 -8.32
N VAL A 216 -3.73 12.15 -8.82
CA VAL A 216 -4.55 12.11 -10.05
C VAL A 216 -6.02 12.43 -9.82
N THR A 217 -6.48 12.40 -8.57
CA THR A 217 -7.84 12.82 -8.22
C THR A 217 -7.96 14.31 -7.90
N MET A 218 -6.85 15.05 -7.93
CA MET A 218 -6.84 16.51 -7.78
C MET A 218 -7.25 17.26 -9.05
N GLY A 219 -7.08 16.65 -10.22
CA GLY A 219 -7.29 17.29 -11.51
C GLY A 219 -6.15 17.01 -12.47
N GLU A 220 -5.92 17.92 -13.41
CA GLU A 220 -4.78 17.81 -14.34
C GLU A 220 -3.46 18.01 -13.60
N VAL A 221 -2.49 17.15 -13.92
CA VAL A 221 -1.17 17.14 -13.29
C VAL A 221 -0.16 17.72 -14.28
N HIS A 222 0.36 18.90 -13.94
CA HIS A 222 1.35 19.61 -14.75
C HIS A 222 2.76 19.57 -14.15
N GLU A 223 2.86 19.53 -12.82
CA GLU A 223 4.12 19.53 -12.10
C GLU A 223 4.58 18.11 -11.78
N ASP A 224 5.89 17.88 -11.81
CA ASP A 224 6.49 16.61 -11.42
C ASP A 224 6.60 16.51 -9.88
N PRO A 225 5.83 15.64 -9.22
CA PRO A 225 5.87 15.52 -7.76
C PRO A 225 7.04 14.67 -7.27
N THR A 226 7.84 14.07 -8.16
CA THR A 226 8.74 12.95 -7.82
C THR A 226 9.70 13.27 -6.67
N GLU A 227 10.32 14.45 -6.66
CA GLU A 227 11.27 14.83 -5.60
C GLU A 227 10.60 15.16 -4.26
N GLN A 228 9.27 15.36 -4.26
CA GLN A 228 8.47 15.56 -3.06
C GLN A 228 7.93 14.23 -2.49
N LEU A 229 8.19 13.10 -3.16
CA LEU A 229 7.79 11.79 -2.67
C LEU A 229 8.76 11.28 -1.60
N ALA A 230 8.23 10.50 -0.66
CA ALA A 230 9.06 9.90 0.38
C ALA A 230 10.08 8.94 -0.24
N TRP A 231 11.25 8.83 0.40
CA TRP A 231 12.21 7.77 0.11
C TRP A 231 11.54 6.38 0.27
N PRO A 232 11.77 5.40 -0.62
CA PRO A 232 12.79 5.34 -1.67
C PRO A 232 12.29 5.76 -3.06
N ILE A 233 11.13 6.41 -3.19
CA ILE A 233 10.51 6.63 -4.50
C ILE A 233 11.34 7.52 -5.43
N PRO A 234 11.89 8.69 -5.02
CA PRO A 234 12.68 9.52 -5.92
C PRO A 234 13.90 8.82 -6.55
N PRO A 235 14.80 8.15 -5.77
CA PRO A 235 15.92 7.44 -6.38
C PRO A 235 15.47 6.24 -7.24
N ALA A 236 14.42 5.51 -6.86
CA ALA A 236 13.87 4.43 -7.68
C ALA A 236 13.35 4.95 -9.03
N ALA A 237 12.65 6.09 -9.05
CA ALA A 237 12.17 6.71 -10.27
C ALA A 237 13.33 7.10 -11.20
N ARG A 238 14.38 7.74 -10.67
CA ARG A 238 15.58 8.10 -11.45
C ARG A 238 16.29 6.88 -12.03
N PHE A 239 16.39 5.80 -11.24
CA PHE A 239 16.98 4.54 -11.70
C PHE A 239 16.18 3.95 -12.86
N ILE A 240 14.86 3.86 -12.76
CA ILE A 240 14.00 3.35 -13.83
C ILE A 240 14.07 4.24 -15.08
N GLU A 241 14.11 5.57 -14.90
CA GLU A 241 14.33 6.51 -16.00
C GLU A 241 15.65 6.22 -16.74
N SER A 242 16.75 6.00 -16.01
CA SER A 242 18.06 5.69 -16.62
C SER A 242 18.03 4.40 -17.46
N LEU A 243 17.35 3.36 -16.99
CA LEU A 243 17.18 2.10 -17.73
C LEU A 243 16.38 2.30 -19.03
N THR A 244 15.29 3.07 -18.95
CA THR A 244 14.43 3.30 -20.13
C THR A 244 14.97 4.38 -21.07
N GLY A 245 15.87 5.25 -20.61
CA GLY A 245 16.58 6.24 -21.40
C GLY A 245 17.73 5.62 -22.19
N SER A 246 18.49 4.72 -21.57
CA SER A 246 19.57 3.98 -22.24
C SER A 246 19.06 3.05 -23.36
N ALA A 247 17.82 2.56 -23.26
CA ALA A 247 17.18 1.73 -24.29
C ALA A 247 16.78 2.49 -25.56
N LYS A 248 16.83 3.84 -25.58
CA LYS A 248 16.57 4.67 -26.78
C LYS A 248 17.85 5.03 -27.57
N GLN A 249 19.03 4.69 -27.06
CA GLN A 249 20.33 4.99 -27.69
C GLN A 249 21.01 3.73 -28.30
N LYS A 250 20.33 2.59 -28.33
CA LYS A 250 20.72 1.39 -29.08
C LYS A 250 19.69 1.12 -30.16
#